data_AF-A0A5X6RTC0-F1
#
_entry.id   AF-A0A5X6RTC0-F1
#
_cell.length_a   1.000
_cell.length_b   1.000
_cell.length_c   1.000
_cell.angle_alpha   90.00
_cell.angle_beta   90.00
_cell.angle_gamma   90.00
#
_symmetry.space_group_name_H-M   'P 1'
#
loop_
_entity.id
_entity.type
_entity.pdbx_description
1 polymer ?
#
loop_
_entity_poly.entity_id
_entity_poly.type
_entity_poly.pdbx_seq_one_letter_code
_entity_poly.pdbx_strand_id
1 'polypeptide(L)'
;MLEEKPLLRQVLTHASPLNGGIRLNSLSEMTSYSARHINRFCQERIGVSWKSFVRILRVNEACRRIHHGVVDLRTLACDLDFHDQAHFSKDFKMLCGVTPSDYQRNLPHFYAEETKLCMNLPGRYAR
;
A
#
# COMPACT_ATOMS: atom_id res chain seq x y z
N MET A 1 -17.56 21.66 -1.00
CA MET A 1 -16.09 21.65 -1.17
C MET A 1 -15.27 21.76 0.13
N LEU A 2 -15.80 22.25 1.26
CA LEU A 2 -15.04 22.36 2.53
C LEU A 2 -14.90 21.02 3.29
N GLU A 3 -15.85 20.08 3.13
CA GLU A 3 -15.79 18.76 3.79
C GLU A 3 -14.76 17.78 3.19
N GLU A 4 -14.23 18.04 2.00
CA GLU A 4 -13.35 17.09 1.31
C GLU A 4 -11.90 17.14 1.82
N LYS A 5 -11.45 18.30 2.28
CA LYS A 5 -10.10 18.48 2.85
C LYS A 5 -9.86 17.67 4.12
N PRO A 6 -10.77 17.62 5.12
CA PRO A 6 -10.56 16.81 6.31
C PRO A 6 -10.56 15.31 6.02
N LEU A 7 -11.46 14.81 5.15
CA LEU A 7 -11.50 13.38 4.82
C LEU A 7 -10.26 12.92 4.06
N LEU A 8 -9.76 13.69 3.09
CA LEU A 8 -8.51 13.35 2.40
C LEU A 8 -7.34 13.22 3.39
N ARG A 9 -7.21 14.17 4.32
CA ARG A 9 -6.17 14.15 5.34
C ARG A 9 -6.29 12.91 6.23
N GLN A 10 -7.50 12.58 6.68
CA GLN A 10 -7.76 11.37 7.48
C GLN A 10 -7.40 10.10 6.71
N VAL A 11 -7.85 9.98 5.45
CA VAL A 11 -7.52 8.86 4.57
C VAL A 11 -6.00 8.68 4.44
N LEU A 12 -5.26 9.75 4.13
CA LEU A 12 -3.80 9.69 3.98
C LEU A 12 -3.09 9.34 5.29
N THR A 13 -3.57 9.87 6.42
CA THR A 13 -2.98 9.64 7.75
C THR A 13 -3.13 8.17 8.18
N HIS A 14 -4.32 7.59 7.96
CA HIS A 14 -4.66 6.26 8.44
C HIS A 14 -4.36 5.13 7.45
N ALA A 15 -4.18 5.45 6.16
CA ALA A 15 -3.74 4.48 5.16
C ALA A 15 -2.25 4.14 5.30
N SER A 16 -1.47 4.99 5.97
CA SER A 16 -0.02 4.80 6.14
C SER A 16 0.30 3.45 6.82
N PRO A 17 1.12 2.59 6.19
CA PRO A 17 1.59 1.34 6.79
C PRO A 17 2.40 1.57 8.06
N LEU A 18 3.06 2.72 8.18
CA LEU A 18 3.81 3.11 9.38
C LEU A 18 2.91 3.28 10.61
N ASN A 19 1.61 3.50 10.40
CA ASN A 19 0.60 3.56 11.46
C ASN A 19 -0.19 2.25 11.57
N GLY A 20 0.33 1.13 11.06
CA GLY A 20 -0.32 -0.18 11.04
C GLY A 20 -1.39 -0.36 9.95
N GLY A 21 -1.63 0.65 9.10
CA GLY A 21 -2.60 0.60 7.99
C GLY A 21 -4.00 0.20 8.43
N ILE A 22 -4.84 1.16 8.79
CA ILE A 22 -6.13 0.89 9.43
C ILE A 22 -7.13 0.22 8.46
N ARG A 23 -7.93 -0.73 8.97
CA ARG A 23 -9.01 -1.34 8.18
C ARG A 23 -10.11 -0.31 7.90
N LEU A 24 -10.78 -0.42 6.76
CA LEU A 24 -11.82 0.53 6.34
C LEU A 24 -12.93 0.72 7.39
N ASN A 25 -13.33 -0.35 8.07
CA ASN A 25 -14.37 -0.29 9.10
C ASN A 25 -13.90 0.50 10.32
N SER A 26 -12.67 0.31 10.76
CA SER A 26 -12.09 1.08 11.87
C SER A 26 -11.95 2.55 11.51
N LEU A 27 -11.58 2.88 10.26
CA LEU A 27 -11.61 4.27 9.80
C LEU A 27 -13.04 4.84 9.78
N SER A 28 -14.02 4.02 9.41
CA SER A 28 -15.44 4.41 9.47
C SER A 28 -15.93 4.68 10.89
N GLU A 29 -15.43 3.96 11.89
CA GLU A 29 -15.78 4.15 13.31
C GLU A 29 -15.10 5.40 13.89
N MET A 30 -13.88 5.72 13.44
CA MET A 30 -13.11 6.88 13.88
C MET A 30 -13.51 8.19 13.18
N THR A 31 -14.36 8.12 12.16
CA THR A 31 -14.77 9.27 11.36
C THR A 31 -16.29 9.35 11.30
N SER A 32 -16.82 10.50 10.86
CA SER A 32 -18.25 10.67 10.63
C SER A 32 -18.72 10.05 9.30
N TYR A 33 -17.84 9.32 8.59
CA TYR A 33 -18.08 8.80 7.26
C TYR A 33 -18.25 7.29 7.27
N SER A 34 -19.25 6.79 6.55
CA SER A 34 -19.41 5.35 6.36
C SER A 34 -18.27 4.75 5.54
N ALA A 35 -17.96 3.47 5.76
CA ALA A 35 -17.03 2.69 4.93
C ALA A 35 -17.32 2.82 3.42
N ARG A 36 -18.61 2.86 3.03
CA ARG A 36 -19.03 3.07 1.65
C ARG A 36 -18.63 4.46 1.14
N HIS A 37 -18.82 5.50 1.95
CA HIS A 37 -18.45 6.87 1.59
C HIS A 37 -16.94 6.99 1.42
N ILE A 38 -16.16 6.47 2.37
CA ILE A 38 -14.69 6.49 2.33
C ILE A 38 -14.17 5.76 1.08
N ASN A 39 -14.73 4.58 0.79
CA ASN A 39 -14.29 3.81 -0.38
C ASN A 39 -14.62 4.52 -1.69
N ARG A 40 -15.83 5.11 -1.81
CA ARG A 40 -16.20 5.92 -2.98
C ARG A 40 -15.29 7.14 -3.12
N PHE A 41 -15.01 7.84 -2.02
CA PHE A 41 -14.07 8.95 -2.00
C PHE A 41 -12.69 8.54 -2.52
N CYS A 42 -12.15 7.40 -2.09
CA CYS A 42 -10.88 6.88 -2.59
C CYS A 42 -10.95 6.59 -4.10
N GLN A 43 -12.02 5.97 -4.57
CA GLN A 43 -12.19 5.70 -6.00
C GLN A 43 -12.26 6.99 -6.83
N GLU A 44 -13.03 7.97 -6.41
CA GLU A 44 -13.24 9.22 -7.15
C GLU A 44 -12.03 10.18 -7.08
N ARG A 45 -11.27 10.16 -5.97
CA ARG A 45 -10.20 11.14 -5.72
C ARG A 45 -8.79 10.58 -5.84
N ILE A 46 -8.60 9.29 -5.59
CA ILE A 46 -7.31 8.59 -5.67
C ILE A 46 -7.29 7.64 -6.88
N GLY A 47 -8.46 7.27 -7.43
CA GLY A 47 -8.58 6.37 -8.58
C GLY A 47 -8.64 4.89 -8.21
N VAL A 48 -8.56 4.55 -6.91
CA VAL A 48 -8.55 3.16 -6.44
C VAL A 48 -9.36 2.98 -5.15
N SER A 49 -9.80 1.76 -4.88
CA SER A 49 -10.47 1.43 -3.61
C SER A 49 -9.54 1.64 -2.41
N TRP A 50 -10.11 1.86 -1.21
CA TRP A 50 -9.33 1.95 0.05
C TRP A 50 -8.40 0.74 0.22
N LYS A 51 -8.92 -0.47 -0.01
CA LYS A 51 -8.16 -1.71 0.12
C LYS A 51 -6.97 -1.75 -0.84
N SER A 52 -7.17 -1.32 -2.08
CA SER A 52 -6.11 -1.21 -3.08
C SER A 52 -5.08 -0.17 -2.69
N PHE A 53 -5.52 0.98 -2.18
CA PHE A 53 -4.64 2.05 -1.74
C PHE A 53 -3.72 1.61 -0.59
N VAL A 54 -4.29 1.04 0.48
CA VAL A 54 -3.51 0.51 1.61
C VAL A 54 -2.54 -0.59 1.16
N ARG A 55 -2.97 -1.48 0.26
CA ARG A 55 -2.10 -2.52 -0.31
C ARG A 55 -0.90 -1.93 -1.04
N ILE A 56 -1.12 -0.92 -1.89
CA ILE A 56 -0.04 -0.24 -2.62
C ILE A 56 0.95 0.35 -1.63
N LEU A 57 0.47 1.10 -0.64
CA LEU A 57 1.35 1.71 0.37
C LEU A 57 2.18 0.67 1.13
N ARG A 58 1.58 -0.46 1.52
CA ARG A 58 2.29 -1.56 2.20
C ARG A 58 3.40 -2.14 1.33
N VAL A 59 3.12 -2.38 0.05
CA VAL A 59 4.15 -2.89 -0.88
C VAL A 59 5.24 -1.86 -1.15
N ASN A 60 4.90 -0.57 -1.27
CA ASN A 60 5.89 0.50 -1.40
C ASN A 60 6.85 0.52 -0.20
N GLU A 61 6.33 0.41 1.02
CA GLU A 61 7.15 0.35 2.23
C GLU A 61 8.01 -0.93 2.28
N ALA A 62 7.48 -2.08 1.82
CA ALA A 62 8.27 -3.30 1.68
C ALA A 62 9.45 -3.11 0.71
N CYS A 63 9.21 -2.53 -0.47
CA CYS A 63 10.25 -2.19 -1.43
C CYS A 63 11.31 -1.29 -0.82
N ARG A 64 10.90 -0.26 -0.06
CA ARG A 64 11.82 0.65 0.63
C ARG A 64 12.70 -0.08 1.64
N ARG A 65 12.12 -0.92 2.50
CA ARG A 65 12.87 -1.68 3.51
C ARG A 65 13.84 -2.68 2.90
N ILE A 66 13.42 -3.39 1.86
CA ILE A 66 14.29 -4.32 1.11
C ILE A 66 15.42 -3.55 0.41
N HIS A 67 15.16 -2.35 -0.11
CA HIS A 67 16.20 -1.52 -0.74
C HIS A 67 17.29 -1.07 0.25
N HIS A 68 16.94 -0.86 1.52
CA HIS A 68 17.91 -0.50 2.56
C HIS A 68 18.70 -1.70 3.13
N GLY A 69 18.38 -2.94 2.72
CA GLY A 69 19.16 -4.11 3.13
C GLY A 69 18.39 -5.42 3.03
N VAL A 70 19.11 -6.50 3.28
CA VAL A 70 18.53 -7.85 3.38
C VAL A 70 17.67 -7.92 4.64
N VAL A 71 16.40 -8.29 4.48
CA VAL A 71 15.44 -8.46 5.58
C VAL A 71 14.83 -9.86 5.57
N ASP A 72 14.36 -10.30 6.73
CA ASP A 72 13.52 -11.49 6.83
C ASP A 72 12.11 -11.18 6.32
N LEU A 73 11.72 -11.88 5.24
CA LEU A 73 10.47 -11.60 4.54
C LEU A 73 9.21 -11.99 5.33
N ARG A 74 9.35 -12.92 6.29
CA ARG A 74 8.23 -13.30 7.16
C ARG A 74 7.97 -12.21 8.20
N THR A 75 9.01 -11.74 8.89
CA THR A 75 8.93 -10.61 9.81
C THR A 75 8.44 -9.36 9.09
N LEU A 76 8.96 -9.08 7.89
CA LEU A 76 8.50 -7.94 7.08
C LEU A 76 7.00 -8.01 6.77
N ALA A 77 6.48 -9.20 6.44
CA ALA A 77 5.06 -9.38 6.19
C ALA A 77 4.23 -9.05 7.43
N CYS A 78 4.64 -9.54 8.62
CA CYS A 78 3.98 -9.24 9.88
C CYS A 78 4.04 -7.74 10.22
N ASP A 79 5.20 -7.10 10.08
CA ASP A 79 5.40 -5.67 10.36
C ASP A 79 4.51 -4.76 9.49
N LEU A 80 4.19 -5.21 8.28
CA LEU A 80 3.35 -4.49 7.33
C LEU A 80 1.88 -4.93 7.36
N ASP A 81 1.49 -5.63 8.44
CA ASP A 81 0.12 -6.10 8.71
C ASP A 81 -0.44 -6.99 7.59
N PHE A 82 0.42 -7.79 6.95
CA PHE A 82 -0.05 -8.90 6.13
C PHE A 82 -0.39 -10.09 7.03
N HIS A 83 -1.44 -10.82 6.66
CA HIS A 83 -1.89 -12.01 7.39
C HIS A 83 -0.78 -13.07 7.50
N ASP A 84 -0.03 -13.26 6.40
CA ASP A 84 1.10 -14.16 6.34
C ASP A 84 2.01 -13.80 5.15
N GLN A 85 3.15 -14.49 5.08
CA GLN A 85 4.15 -14.33 4.02
C GLN A 85 3.61 -14.68 2.62
N ALA A 86 2.62 -15.57 2.49
CA ALA A 86 2.06 -15.97 1.20
C ALA A 86 1.17 -14.86 0.62
N HIS A 87 0.33 -14.23 1.46
CA HIS A 87 -0.45 -13.06 1.10
C HIS A 87 0.44 -11.88 0.71
N PHE A 88 1.49 -11.61 1.52
CA PHE A 88 2.50 -10.62 1.20
C PHE A 88 3.15 -10.89 -0.17
N SER A 89 3.65 -12.10 -0.39
CA SER A 89 4.35 -12.45 -1.64
C SER A 89 3.44 -12.34 -2.86
N LYS A 90 2.16 -12.70 -2.72
CA LYS A 90 1.16 -12.58 -3.79
C LYS A 90 0.88 -11.13 -4.14
N ASP A 91 0.63 -10.27 -3.14
CA ASP A 91 0.34 -8.86 -3.36
C ASP A 91 1.59 -8.11 -3.88
N PHE A 92 2.77 -8.43 -3.35
CA PHE A 92 4.05 -7.90 -3.83
C PHE A 92 4.28 -8.27 -5.30
N LYS A 93 4.15 -9.55 -5.67
CA LYS A 93 4.31 -9.99 -7.07
C LYS A 93 3.28 -9.37 -8.00
N MET A 94 2.05 -9.18 -7.54
CA MET A 94 1.01 -8.51 -8.32
C MET A 94 1.37 -7.06 -8.66
N LEU A 95 1.99 -6.33 -7.73
CA LEU A 95 2.31 -4.92 -7.90
C LEU A 95 3.70 -4.68 -8.51
N CYS A 96 4.69 -5.48 -8.12
CA CYS A 96 6.09 -5.32 -8.54
C CYS A 96 6.48 -6.22 -9.72
N GLY A 97 5.64 -7.20 -10.09
CA GLY A 97 5.92 -8.17 -11.17
C GLY A 97 6.82 -9.34 -10.77
N VAL A 98 7.53 -9.24 -9.65
CA VAL A 98 8.48 -10.25 -9.14
C VAL A 98 8.19 -10.62 -7.69
N THR A 99 8.68 -11.77 -7.22
CA THR A 99 8.52 -12.14 -5.80
C THR A 99 9.38 -11.25 -4.91
N PRO A 100 9.04 -11.06 -3.62
CA PRO A 100 9.87 -10.28 -2.71
C PRO A 100 11.27 -10.88 -2.53
N SER A 101 11.41 -12.21 -2.57
CA SER A 101 12.70 -12.91 -2.54
C SER A 101 13.56 -12.60 -3.75
N ASP A 102 12.97 -12.62 -4.95
CA ASP A 102 13.69 -12.29 -6.18
C ASP A 102 14.02 -10.80 -6.26
N TYR A 103 13.11 -9.95 -5.77
CA TYR A 103 13.35 -8.51 -5.64
C TYR A 103 14.56 -8.23 -4.75
N GLN A 104 14.61 -8.83 -3.55
CA GLN A 104 15.73 -8.69 -2.61
C GLN A 104 17.06 -9.20 -3.19
N ARG A 105 17.03 -10.31 -3.92
CA ARG A 105 18.25 -10.89 -4.53
C ARG A 105 18.81 -10.03 -5.67
N ASN A 106 17.95 -9.34 -6.42
CA ASN A 106 18.30 -8.65 -7.67
C ASN A 106 18.21 -7.12 -7.59
N LEU A 107 18.17 -6.55 -6.38
CA LEU A 107 18.14 -5.12 -6.07
C LEU A 107 19.04 -4.21 -6.96
N PRO A 108 20.25 -4.61 -7.40
CA PRO A 108 21.16 -3.69 -8.09
C PRO A 108 20.72 -3.26 -9.51
N HIS A 109 19.84 -4.00 -10.20
CA HIS A 109 19.68 -3.82 -11.66
C HIS A 109 18.37 -3.16 -12.13
N PHE A 110 17.29 -3.11 -11.35
CA PHE A 110 15.97 -2.65 -11.85
C PHE A 110 15.37 -1.41 -11.17
N TYR A 111 15.77 -1.06 -9.94
CA TYR A 111 15.04 -0.09 -9.10
C TYR A 111 15.92 1.01 -8.48
N ALA A 112 17.10 1.30 -9.07
CA ALA A 112 18.08 2.24 -8.52
C ALA A 112 17.64 3.73 -8.53
N GLU A 113 16.43 4.05 -9.01
CA GLU A 113 15.86 5.38 -8.87
C GLU A 113 14.80 5.35 -7.78
N GLU A 114 15.08 6.03 -6.65
CA GLU A 114 14.16 6.19 -5.51
C GLU A 114 12.76 6.71 -5.94
N THR A 115 12.70 7.42 -7.06
CA THR A 115 11.47 7.97 -7.67
C THR A 115 10.64 6.95 -8.44
N LYS A 116 11.16 5.76 -8.75
CA LYS A 116 10.45 4.67 -9.45
C LYS A 116 9.84 3.62 -8.51
N LEU A 117 9.83 3.87 -7.20
CA LEU A 117 9.14 3.02 -6.22
C LEU A 117 7.63 2.92 -6.57
N CYS A 118 7.28 1.85 -7.30
CA CYS A 118 5.92 1.32 -7.57
C CYS A 118 4.84 2.29 -8.08
N MET A 119 5.18 3.49 -8.56
CA MET A 119 4.25 4.33 -9.33
C MET A 119 3.94 3.75 -10.73
N ASN A 120 4.63 2.69 -11.16
CA ASN A 120 4.26 1.91 -12.34
C ASN A 120 3.13 0.92 -11.99
N LEU A 121 1.94 1.44 -11.70
CA LEU A 121 0.74 0.63 -11.53
C LEU A 121 0.48 -0.14 -12.84
N PRO A 122 0.42 -1.48 -12.84
CA PRO A 122 0.03 -2.23 -14.02
C PRO A 122 -1.36 -1.77 -14.47
N GLY A 123 -1.57 -1.69 -15.79
CA GLY A 123 -2.72 -1.06 -16.50
C GLY A 123 -4.13 -1.60 -16.23
N ARG A 124 -4.38 -2.22 -15.06
CA ARG A 124 -5.72 -2.47 -14.53
C ARG A 124 -6.27 -1.30 -13.69
N TYR A 125 -5.46 -0.30 -13.38
CA TYR A 125 -5.85 0.89 -12.59
C TYR A 125 -5.91 2.18 -13.41
N ALA A 126 -5.68 2.09 -14.73
CA ALA A 126 -5.90 3.17 -15.69
C ALA A 126 -7.22 2.92 -16.43
N ARG A 127 -8.35 3.12 -15.75
CA ARG A 127 -9.66 3.34 -16.38
C ARG A 127 -10.49 4.27 -15.52
#